data_AF-A0A177AAZ5-F1
#
_entry.id   AF-A0A177AAZ5-F1
#
_cell.length_a   1.000
_cell.length_b   1.000
_cell.length_c   1.000
_cell.angle_alpha   90.00
_cell.angle_beta   90.00
_cell.angle_gamma   90.00
#
_symmetry.space_group_name_H-M   'P 1'
#
loop_
_entity.id
_entity.type
_entity.pdbx_description
1 polymer ?
#
loop_
_entity_poly.entity_id
_entity_poly.type
_entity_poly.pdbx_seq_one_letter_code
_entity_poly.pdbx_strand_id
1 'polypeptide(L)'
;MVATHTDPTILGRSLFELSMCYLHGFGVEADQEKMLESLREAASLKLPMAMGICHRIHQCYSRDLPQTLSHGHPMLEAEEQLISLPAEKYILARVRKHEASFQQSTLQMPFDLYLDDVLIAKDLSFVQIDELQTIIKRGDINISSWVGRVSSLDSTQFGSLLHLAARLGSLPIVELLVNAGADVNLHCEGCGTPVTAACRGANSDKVRFLLALTMRGGNYLHTH
;
A
#
# COMPACT_ATOMS: atom_id res chain seq x y z
N MET A 1 16.37 -31.46 -16.34
CA MET A 1 16.20 -30.55 -15.19
C MET A 1 15.12 -29.56 -15.57
N VAL A 2 13.92 -29.70 -15.02
CA VAL A 2 12.79 -28.80 -15.30
C VAL A 2 13.03 -27.53 -14.51
N ALA A 3 13.39 -26.44 -15.19
CA ALA A 3 13.44 -25.12 -14.59
C ALA A 3 12.00 -24.72 -14.22
N THR A 4 11.66 -24.83 -12.95
CA THR A 4 10.41 -24.27 -12.42
C THR A 4 10.55 -22.76 -12.47
N HIS A 5 9.99 -22.13 -13.51
CA HIS A 5 9.79 -20.68 -13.53
C HIS A 5 8.73 -20.34 -12.48
N THR A 6 9.15 -20.25 -11.23
CA THR A 6 8.30 -19.79 -10.13
C THR A 6 7.98 -18.32 -10.37
N ASP A 7 6.69 -17.97 -10.40
CA ASP A 7 6.24 -16.58 -10.52
C ASP A 7 6.95 -15.71 -9.45
N PRO A 8 7.66 -14.63 -9.84
CA PRO A 8 8.35 -13.73 -8.92
C PRO A 8 7.47 -13.23 -7.77
N THR A 9 6.16 -13.08 -8.02
CA THR A 9 5.18 -12.65 -7.03
C THR A 9 4.93 -13.72 -5.97
N ILE A 10 4.82 -14.98 -6.40
CA ILE A 10 4.62 -16.14 -5.51
C ILE A 10 5.89 -16.38 -4.70
N LEU A 11 7.06 -16.30 -5.35
CA LEU A 11 8.35 -16.44 -4.69
C LEU A 11 8.55 -15.34 -3.64
N GLY A 12 8.25 -14.08 -3.99
CA GLY A 12 8.34 -12.95 -3.05
C GLY A 12 7.46 -13.15 -1.82
N ARG A 13 6.19 -13.57 -1.99
CA ARG A 13 5.30 -13.91 -0.86
C ARG A 13 5.86 -15.06 -0.01
N SER A 14 6.38 -16.11 -0.65
CA SER A 14 6.92 -17.28 0.05
C SER A 14 8.14 -16.93 0.89
N LEU A 15 9.05 -16.11 0.36
CA LEU A 15 10.22 -15.60 1.08
C LEU A 15 9.85 -14.68 2.24
N PHE A 16 8.79 -13.87 2.07
CA PHE A 16 8.24 -13.08 3.16
C PHE A 16 7.70 -13.95 4.29
N GLU A 17 6.89 -14.96 3.99
CA GLU A 17 6.38 -15.89 5.00
C GLU A 17 7.51 -16.65 5.69
N LEU A 18 8.53 -17.09 4.92
CA LEU A 18 9.73 -17.72 5.48
C LEU A 18 10.47 -16.78 6.45
N SER A 19 10.54 -15.48 6.13
CA SER A 19 11.12 -14.49 7.05
C SER A 19 10.34 -14.41 8.37
N MET A 20 9.00 -14.51 8.33
CA MET A 20 8.17 -14.54 9.55
C MET A 20 8.37 -15.84 10.35
N CYS A 21 8.59 -16.97 9.67
CA CYS A 21 8.93 -18.24 10.33
C CYS A 21 10.26 -18.14 11.08
N TYR A 22 11.30 -17.55 10.49
CA TYR A 22 12.58 -17.31 11.17
C TYR A 22 12.48 -16.25 12.27
N LEU A 23 11.57 -15.27 12.15
CA LEU A 23 11.33 -14.28 13.21
C LEU A 23 10.74 -14.92 14.47
N HIS A 24 9.77 -15.84 14.30
CA HIS A 24 8.99 -16.41 15.40
C HIS A 24 9.40 -17.83 15.81
N GLY A 25 10.26 -18.49 15.03
CA GLY A 25 10.64 -19.88 15.26
C GLY A 25 9.54 -20.88 14.88
N PHE A 26 8.74 -20.59 13.86
CA PHE A 26 7.67 -21.49 13.41
C PHE A 26 8.21 -22.53 12.44
N GLY A 27 8.32 -23.78 12.90
CA GLY A 27 8.83 -24.90 12.09
C GLY A 27 10.33 -24.86 11.79
N VAL A 28 11.01 -23.78 12.17
CA VAL A 28 12.47 -23.57 12.12
C VAL A 28 12.92 -22.94 13.43
N GLU A 29 14.20 -23.05 13.78
CA GLU A 29 14.74 -22.27 14.90
C GLU A 29 14.69 -20.76 14.57
N ALA A 30 14.37 -19.94 15.57
CA ALA A 30 14.36 -18.50 15.39
C ALA A 30 15.78 -18.01 15.05
N ASP A 31 15.91 -17.32 13.92
CA ASP A 31 17.20 -16.93 13.35
C ASP A 31 17.08 -15.54 12.70
N GLN A 32 17.65 -14.54 13.37
CA GLN A 32 17.57 -13.16 12.93
C GLN A 32 18.28 -12.93 11.58
N GLU A 33 19.34 -13.68 11.27
CA GLU A 33 20.11 -13.47 10.05
C GLU A 33 19.37 -14.02 8.83
N LYS A 34 18.85 -15.24 8.92
CA LYS A 34 18.05 -15.86 7.86
C LYS A 34 16.71 -15.16 7.65
N MET A 35 16.13 -14.60 8.71
CA MET A 35 14.97 -13.72 8.61
C MET A 35 15.28 -12.51 7.72
N LEU A 36 16.39 -11.80 8.00
CA LEU A 36 16.78 -10.61 7.25
C LEU A 36 17.15 -10.91 5.79
N GLU A 37 17.80 -12.05 5.53
CA GLU A 37 18.15 -12.48 4.18
C GLU A 37 16.90 -12.76 3.34
N SER A 38 15.98 -13.59 3.87
CA SER A 38 14.72 -13.94 3.21
C SER A 38 13.86 -12.69 2.95
N LEU A 39 13.84 -11.75 3.90
CA LEU A 39 13.11 -10.49 3.78
C LEU A 39 13.72 -9.56 2.70
N ARG A 40 15.05 -9.49 2.59
CA ARG A 40 15.73 -8.73 1.55
C ARG A 40 15.49 -9.33 0.17
N GLU A 41 15.48 -10.65 0.05
CA GLU A 41 15.20 -11.34 -1.20
C GLU A 41 13.73 -11.15 -1.61
N ALA A 42 12.79 -11.22 -0.68
CA ALA A 42 11.39 -10.86 -0.95
C ALA A 42 11.24 -9.40 -1.43
N ALA A 43 12.03 -8.48 -0.85
CA ALA A 43 12.04 -7.08 -1.25
C ALA A 43 12.65 -6.88 -2.66
N SER A 44 13.70 -7.65 -3.03
CA SER A 44 14.31 -7.58 -4.36
C SER A 44 13.37 -8.06 -5.47
N LEU A 45 12.43 -8.94 -5.12
CA LEU A 45 11.31 -9.38 -5.97
C LEU A 45 10.14 -8.38 -6.00
N LYS A 46 10.35 -7.14 -5.51
CA LYS A 46 9.38 -6.04 -5.48
C LYS A 46 8.14 -6.32 -4.64
N LEU A 47 8.22 -7.18 -3.62
CA LEU A 47 7.10 -7.39 -2.71
C LEU A 47 6.92 -6.16 -1.79
N PRO A 48 5.76 -5.45 -1.86
CA PRO A 48 5.49 -4.28 -1.03
C PRO A 48 5.75 -4.42 0.47
N MET A 49 5.28 -5.53 1.04
CA MET A 49 5.33 -5.76 2.49
C MET A 49 6.78 -5.93 2.96
N ALA A 50 7.59 -6.69 2.22
CA ALA A 50 9.00 -6.89 2.53
C ALA A 50 9.79 -5.58 2.44
N MET A 51 9.57 -4.79 1.39
CA MET A 51 10.18 -3.47 1.23
C MET A 51 9.84 -2.55 2.40
N GLY A 52 8.58 -2.54 2.86
CA GLY A 52 8.13 -1.73 4.00
C GLY A 52 8.67 -2.18 5.36
N ILE A 53 8.95 -3.47 5.57
CA ILE A 53 9.60 -3.96 6.79
C ILE A 53 11.09 -3.63 6.76
N CYS A 54 11.80 -3.96 5.66
CA CYS A 54 13.20 -3.59 5.48
C CYS A 54 13.41 -2.10 5.75
N HIS A 55 12.50 -1.25 5.28
CA HIS A 55 12.50 0.19 5.52
C HIS A 55 12.53 0.59 7.01
N ARG A 56 11.78 -0.12 7.86
CA ARG A 56 11.64 0.20 9.29
C ARG A 56 12.75 -0.39 10.14
N ILE A 57 13.37 -1.49 9.70
CA ILE A 57 14.47 -2.12 10.42
C ILE A 57 15.76 -1.39 10.07
N HIS A 58 16.04 -0.31 10.82
CA HIS A 58 17.24 0.52 10.68
C HIS A 58 18.56 -0.28 10.66
N GLN A 59 18.63 -1.37 11.43
CA GLN A 59 19.80 -2.26 11.51
C GLN A 59 20.06 -3.07 10.22
N CYS A 60 19.07 -3.26 9.34
CA CYS A 60 19.26 -3.99 8.09
C CYS A 60 20.21 -3.29 7.12
N TYR A 61 20.36 -1.99 7.23
CA TYR A 61 21.13 -1.18 6.29
C TYR A 61 22.51 -0.80 6.81
N SER A 62 22.84 -1.19 8.04
CA SER A 62 24.16 -1.03 8.62
C SER A 62 25.11 -2.19 8.29
N ARG A 63 24.62 -3.23 7.60
CA ARG A 63 25.41 -4.39 7.16
C ARG A 63 25.58 -4.36 5.66
N ASP A 64 26.76 -4.78 5.19
CA ASP A 64 27.08 -4.90 3.77
C ASP A 64 26.06 -5.78 3.04
N LEU A 65 25.68 -5.38 1.82
CA LEU A 65 24.80 -6.19 0.99
C LEU A 65 25.52 -7.48 0.55
N PRO A 66 24.83 -8.64 0.60
CA PRO A 66 25.31 -9.85 -0.03
C PRO A 66 25.67 -9.61 -1.51
N GLN A 67 26.80 -10.15 -1.96
CA GLN A 67 27.29 -10.02 -3.35
C GLN A 67 26.31 -10.60 -4.40
N THR A 68 25.31 -11.36 -3.96
CA THR A 68 24.25 -11.95 -4.78
C THR A 68 23.14 -10.97 -5.18
N LEU A 69 23.03 -9.82 -4.51
CA LEU A 69 22.07 -8.76 -4.86
C LEU A 69 22.70 -7.83 -5.91
N SER A 70 22.27 -7.96 -7.18
CA SER A 70 22.94 -7.30 -8.31
C SER A 70 22.73 -5.77 -8.38
N HIS A 71 23.68 -5.10 -9.03
CA HIS A 71 23.56 -3.71 -9.47
C HIS A 71 22.33 -3.52 -10.37
N GLY A 72 21.68 -2.34 -10.26
CA GLY A 72 20.43 -2.01 -10.95
C GLY A 72 19.16 -2.15 -10.09
N HIS A 73 19.31 -2.44 -8.80
CA HIS A 73 18.19 -2.44 -7.86
C HIS A 73 17.69 -1.00 -7.66
N PRO A 74 16.38 -0.70 -7.85
CA PRO A 74 15.84 0.65 -7.70
C PRO A 74 16.12 1.27 -6.31
N MET A 75 16.28 0.42 -5.28
CA MET A 75 16.67 0.90 -3.96
C MET A 75 18.17 1.21 -3.84
N LEU A 76 19.05 0.54 -4.59
CA LEU A 76 20.48 0.87 -4.63
C LEU A 76 20.72 2.19 -5.37
N GLU A 77 20.02 2.43 -6.48
CA GLU A 77 20.05 3.73 -7.19
C GLU A 77 19.48 4.86 -6.33
N ALA A 78 18.44 4.57 -5.55
CA ALA A 78 17.95 5.52 -4.57
C ALA A 78 18.96 5.78 -3.45
N GLU A 79 19.63 4.73 -2.95
CA GLU A 79 20.63 4.80 -1.89
C GLU A 79 21.87 5.61 -2.27
N GLU A 80 22.39 5.46 -3.49
CA GLU A 80 23.56 6.21 -3.96
C GLU A 80 23.33 7.72 -3.89
N GLN A 81 22.13 8.17 -4.27
CA GLN A 81 21.74 9.58 -4.18
C GLN A 81 21.52 10.03 -2.73
N LEU A 82 20.98 9.14 -1.89
CA LEU A 82 20.66 9.44 -0.50
C LEU A 82 21.91 9.53 0.37
N ILE A 83 22.92 8.69 0.16
CA ILE A 83 24.18 8.60 0.95
C ILE A 83 24.91 9.95 1.08
N SER A 84 24.71 10.86 0.14
CA SER A 84 25.27 12.22 0.19
C SER A 84 24.67 13.13 1.28
N LEU A 85 23.57 12.72 1.92
CA LEU A 85 22.86 13.52 2.92
C LEU A 85 23.39 13.30 4.34
N PRO A 86 23.36 14.35 5.20
CA PRO A 86 23.59 14.21 6.64
C PRO A 86 22.64 13.16 7.27
N ALA A 87 23.11 12.35 8.22
CA ALA A 87 22.43 11.16 8.75
C ALA A 87 20.94 11.36 9.15
N GLU A 88 20.58 12.48 9.77
CA GLU A 88 19.19 12.79 10.12
C GLU A 88 18.30 13.05 8.89
N LYS A 89 18.86 13.74 7.88
CA LYS A 89 18.18 14.00 6.60
C LYS A 89 18.18 12.78 5.70
N TYR A 90 19.20 11.93 5.80
CA TYR A 90 19.33 10.66 5.09
C TYR A 90 18.15 9.74 5.40
N ILE A 91 17.87 9.50 6.70
CA ILE A 91 16.77 8.63 7.11
C ILE A 91 15.44 9.18 6.61
N LEU A 92 15.15 10.47 6.83
CA LEU A 92 13.90 11.08 6.42
C LEU A 92 13.72 11.14 4.89
N ALA A 93 14.76 11.49 4.14
CA ALA A 93 14.70 11.53 2.67
C ALA A 93 14.56 10.13 2.08
N ARG A 94 15.17 9.12 2.71
CA ARG A 94 15.04 7.72 2.34
C ARG A 94 13.64 7.18 2.56
N VAL A 95 13.03 7.49 3.71
CA VAL A 95 11.60 7.23 3.98
C VAL A 95 10.75 7.81 2.87
N ARG A 96 10.89 9.12 2.61
CA ARG A 96 10.06 9.83 1.63
C ARG A 96 10.24 9.35 0.19
N LYS A 97 11.46 9.06 -0.24
CA LYS A 97 11.73 8.62 -1.63
C LYS A 97 11.18 7.22 -1.89
N HIS A 98 11.37 6.28 -0.95
CA HIS A 98 10.80 4.95 -1.08
C HIS A 98 9.28 4.94 -0.88
N GLU A 99 8.76 5.79 0.00
CA GLU A 99 7.32 6.04 0.13
C GLU A 99 6.75 6.58 -1.20
N ALA A 100 7.44 7.49 -1.89
CA ALA A 100 7.02 8.00 -3.19
C ALA A 100 7.05 6.92 -4.28
N SER A 101 8.09 6.08 -4.37
CA SER A 101 8.13 4.97 -5.33
C SER A 101 7.07 3.91 -5.04
N PHE A 102 6.84 3.61 -3.76
CA PHE A 102 5.78 2.71 -3.32
C PHE A 102 4.39 3.27 -3.65
N GLN A 103 4.17 4.56 -3.39
CA GLN A 103 2.95 5.27 -3.75
C GLN A 103 2.74 5.29 -5.27
N GLN A 104 3.79 5.49 -6.07
CA GLN A 104 3.68 5.47 -7.53
C GLN A 104 3.23 4.10 -8.05
N SER A 105 3.80 3.01 -7.53
CA SER A 105 3.40 1.65 -7.91
C SER A 105 1.98 1.29 -7.44
N THR A 106 1.53 1.81 -6.30
CA THR A 106 0.18 1.52 -5.76
C THR A 106 -0.90 2.36 -6.42
N LEU A 107 -0.61 3.61 -6.80
CA LEU A 107 -1.54 4.48 -7.53
C LEU A 107 -1.85 3.96 -8.93
N GLN A 108 -0.88 3.32 -9.59
CA GLN A 108 -1.02 2.73 -10.92
C GLN A 108 -1.72 1.37 -10.92
N MET A 109 -2.00 0.81 -9.74
CA MET A 109 -2.61 -0.51 -9.65
C MET A 109 -4.06 -0.46 -10.13
N PRO A 110 -4.43 -1.29 -11.13
CA PRO A 110 -5.78 -1.27 -11.67
C PRO A 110 -6.78 -1.86 -10.69
N PHE A 111 -7.99 -1.31 -10.68
CA PHE A 111 -9.12 -1.83 -9.93
C PHE A 111 -10.42 -1.71 -10.73
N ASP A 112 -11.34 -2.60 -10.42
CA ASP A 112 -12.68 -2.60 -10.97
C ASP A 112 -13.66 -2.00 -9.97
N LEU A 113 -14.57 -1.15 -10.43
CA LEU A 113 -15.55 -0.45 -9.62
C LEU A 113 -16.92 -1.13 -9.73
N TYR A 114 -17.50 -1.48 -8.60
CA TYR A 114 -18.80 -2.14 -8.50
C TYR A 114 -19.78 -1.36 -7.63
N LEU A 115 -21.08 -1.51 -7.92
CA LEU A 115 -22.20 -1.15 -7.06
C LEU A 115 -23.09 -2.38 -6.92
N ASP A 116 -23.24 -2.91 -5.70
CA ASP A 116 -24.09 -4.09 -5.43
C ASP A 116 -23.86 -5.23 -6.44
N ASP A 117 -22.59 -5.56 -6.68
CA ASP A 117 -22.08 -6.55 -7.66
C ASP A 117 -22.24 -6.22 -9.15
N VAL A 118 -22.84 -5.09 -9.51
CA VAL A 118 -22.88 -4.60 -10.89
C VAL A 118 -21.57 -3.85 -11.21
N LEU A 119 -20.86 -4.28 -12.25
CA LEU A 119 -19.65 -3.61 -12.73
C LEU A 119 -20.02 -2.25 -13.34
N ILE A 120 -19.48 -1.18 -12.77
CA ILE A 120 -19.67 0.21 -13.25
C ILE A 120 -18.55 0.58 -14.23
N ALA A 121 -17.31 0.31 -13.84
CA ALA A 121 -16.11 0.66 -14.61
C ALA A 121 -15.02 -0.35 -14.33
N LYS A 122 -14.18 -0.59 -15.34
CA LYS A 122 -13.15 -1.62 -15.32
C LYS A 122 -11.78 -0.98 -15.51
N ASP A 123 -10.75 -1.59 -14.91
CA ASP A 123 -9.35 -1.24 -15.12
C ASP A 123 -9.04 0.24 -14.77
N LEU A 124 -9.76 0.80 -13.78
CA LEU A 124 -9.51 2.14 -13.27
C LEU A 124 -8.19 2.21 -12.50
N SER A 125 -7.56 3.38 -12.47
CA SER A 125 -6.40 3.64 -11.63
C SER A 125 -6.55 4.95 -10.86
N PHE A 126 -5.89 5.04 -9.70
CA PHE A 126 -5.89 6.27 -8.91
C PHE A 126 -5.01 7.38 -9.50
N VAL A 127 -4.36 7.15 -10.64
CA VAL A 127 -3.67 8.20 -11.40
C VAL A 127 -4.66 9.03 -12.23
N GLN A 128 -5.72 8.40 -12.75
CA GLN A 128 -6.69 9.03 -13.65
C GLN A 128 -7.90 9.56 -12.88
N ILE A 129 -7.69 10.66 -12.14
CA ILE A 129 -8.73 11.29 -11.31
C ILE A 129 -9.94 11.74 -12.17
N ASP A 130 -9.72 12.17 -13.41
CA ASP A 130 -10.77 12.73 -14.28
C ASP A 130 -11.87 11.72 -14.64
N GLU A 131 -11.51 10.45 -14.84
CA GLU A 131 -12.48 9.40 -15.14
C GLU A 131 -13.35 9.12 -13.90
N LEU A 132 -12.73 9.00 -12.73
CA LEU A 132 -13.45 8.83 -11.46
C LEU A 132 -14.37 10.03 -11.17
N GLN A 133 -13.90 11.26 -11.40
CA GLN A 133 -14.72 12.47 -11.29
C GLN A 133 -15.93 12.43 -12.24
N THR A 134 -15.73 11.96 -13.46
CA THR A 134 -16.79 11.86 -14.46
C THR A 134 -17.85 10.85 -14.03
N ILE A 135 -17.45 9.71 -13.45
CA ILE A 135 -18.37 8.70 -12.91
C ILE A 135 -19.17 9.28 -11.74
N ILE A 136 -18.52 9.99 -10.81
CA ILE A 136 -19.17 10.62 -9.65
C ILE A 136 -20.17 11.69 -10.08
N LYS A 137 -19.83 12.51 -11.07
CA LYS A 137 -20.73 13.57 -11.58
C LYS A 137 -21.94 13.02 -12.34
N ARG A 138 -21.88 11.76 -12.82
CA ARG A 138 -22.89 11.18 -13.72
C ARG A 138 -24.16 10.67 -13.03
N GLY A 139 -24.27 10.64 -11.70
CA GLY A 139 -25.57 10.29 -11.11
C GLY A 139 -25.71 10.42 -9.60
N ASP A 140 -26.99 10.48 -9.20
CA ASP A 140 -27.56 10.30 -7.85
C ASP A 140 -27.22 8.91 -7.28
N ILE A 141 -25.94 8.62 -7.09
CA ILE A 141 -25.45 7.28 -6.74
C ILE A 141 -24.90 7.34 -5.34
N ASN A 142 -25.36 6.42 -4.48
CA ASN A 142 -24.83 6.31 -3.13
C ASN A 142 -23.40 5.76 -3.16
N ILE A 143 -22.40 6.66 -3.12
CA ILE A 143 -20.97 6.32 -3.18
C ILE A 143 -20.54 5.45 -1.99
N SER A 144 -21.28 5.45 -0.87
CA SER A 144 -20.97 4.55 0.25
C SER A 144 -21.06 3.07 -0.13
N SER A 145 -21.91 2.73 -1.11
CA SER A 145 -22.11 1.35 -1.59
C SER A 145 -21.11 0.92 -2.67
N TRP A 146 -20.24 1.83 -3.14
CA TRP A 146 -19.24 1.49 -4.15
C TRP A 146 -18.14 0.63 -3.57
N VAL A 147 -17.78 -0.43 -4.29
CA VAL A 147 -16.71 -1.36 -3.91
C VAL A 147 -15.65 -1.37 -5.00
N GLY A 148 -14.40 -1.06 -4.62
CA GLY A 148 -13.25 -1.19 -5.51
C GLY A 148 -12.58 -2.55 -5.31
N ARG A 149 -12.41 -3.32 -6.39
CA ARG A 149 -11.79 -4.65 -6.36
C ARG A 149 -10.47 -4.64 -7.12
N VAL A 150 -9.41 -5.11 -6.47
CA VAL A 150 -8.09 -5.29 -7.09
C VAL A 150 -7.83 -6.77 -7.21
N SER A 151 -7.50 -7.25 -8.41
CA SER A 151 -7.30 -8.68 -8.70
C SER A 151 -6.18 -9.34 -7.88
N SER A 152 -5.21 -8.57 -7.40
CA SER A 152 -4.08 -9.05 -6.60
C SER A 152 -4.31 -9.08 -5.09
N LEU A 153 -5.43 -8.53 -4.60
CA LEU A 153 -5.84 -8.51 -3.19
C LEU A 153 -6.87 -9.62 -2.91
N ASP A 154 -6.82 -10.19 -1.71
CA ASP A 154 -7.82 -11.18 -1.28
C ASP A 154 -9.21 -10.56 -1.17
N SER A 155 -10.23 -11.34 -1.51
CA SER A 155 -11.63 -10.90 -1.49
C SER A 155 -12.13 -10.48 -0.12
N THR A 156 -11.53 -10.99 0.94
CA THR A 156 -11.80 -10.61 2.34
C THR A 156 -11.33 -9.18 2.65
N GLN A 157 -10.50 -8.57 1.81
CA GLN A 157 -9.98 -7.22 2.00
C GLN A 157 -10.73 -6.15 1.19
N PHE A 158 -11.79 -6.53 0.45
CA PHE A 158 -12.60 -5.59 -0.31
C PHE A 158 -13.56 -4.84 0.61
N GLY A 159 -13.34 -3.54 0.78
CA GLY A 159 -14.26 -2.60 1.42
C GLY A 159 -14.84 -1.62 0.42
N SER A 160 -15.44 -0.53 0.91
CA SER A 160 -15.91 0.53 0.03
C SER A 160 -14.75 1.15 -0.79
N LEU A 161 -15.09 1.90 -1.84
CA LEU A 161 -14.11 2.62 -2.64
C LEU A 161 -13.25 3.56 -1.77
N LEU A 162 -13.83 4.13 -0.70
CA LEU A 162 -13.08 4.93 0.26
C LEU A 162 -12.03 4.10 1.03
N HIS A 163 -12.29 2.84 1.38
CA HIS A 163 -11.26 1.96 1.96
C HIS A 163 -10.11 1.75 0.98
N LEU A 164 -10.45 1.49 -0.29
CA LEU A 164 -9.45 1.24 -1.32
C LEU A 164 -8.61 2.50 -1.57
N ALA A 165 -9.24 3.68 -1.72
CA ALA A 165 -8.55 4.96 -1.88
C ALA A 165 -7.74 5.34 -0.63
N ALA A 166 -8.26 5.08 0.57
CA ALA A 166 -7.52 5.29 1.80
C ALA A 166 -6.24 4.45 1.83
N ARG A 167 -6.29 3.20 1.37
CA ARG A 167 -5.10 2.33 1.31
C ARG A 167 -4.15 2.67 0.16
N LEU A 168 -4.66 2.83 -1.06
CA LEU A 168 -3.86 2.84 -2.30
C LEU A 168 -3.90 4.17 -3.06
N GLY A 169 -4.93 4.98 -2.85
CA GLY A 169 -5.12 6.26 -3.53
C GLY A 169 -4.31 7.41 -2.93
N SER A 170 -4.39 8.57 -3.57
CA SER A 170 -3.79 9.82 -3.11
C SER A 170 -4.76 10.59 -2.20
N LEU A 171 -4.25 11.53 -1.40
CA LEU A 171 -5.10 12.38 -0.56
C LEU A 171 -6.20 13.12 -1.37
N PRO A 172 -5.93 13.71 -2.56
CA PRO A 172 -6.97 14.33 -3.37
C PRO A 172 -8.15 13.42 -3.73
N ILE A 173 -7.89 12.12 -3.92
CA ILE A 173 -8.95 11.15 -4.22
C ILE A 173 -9.78 10.85 -2.97
N VAL A 174 -9.12 10.73 -1.82
CA VAL A 174 -9.81 10.55 -0.54
C VAL A 174 -10.71 11.75 -0.25
N GLU A 175 -10.20 12.97 -0.43
CA GLU A 175 -10.99 14.21 -0.29
C GLU A 175 -12.19 14.23 -1.24
N LEU A 176 -11.97 13.89 -2.51
CA LEU A 176 -13.02 13.82 -3.51
C LEU A 176 -14.13 12.81 -3.14
N LEU A 177 -13.79 11.63 -2.65
CA LEU A 177 -14.77 10.63 -2.23
C LEU A 177 -15.54 11.06 -0.98
N VAL A 178 -14.85 11.68 -0.01
CA VAL A 178 -15.49 12.23 1.19
C VAL A 178 -16.45 13.36 0.83
N ASN A 179 -16.03 14.30 -0.02
CA ASN A 179 -16.88 15.40 -0.48
C ASN A 179 -18.09 14.91 -1.29
N ALA A 180 -17.97 13.75 -1.92
CA ALA A 180 -19.06 13.10 -2.64
C ALA A 180 -19.98 12.26 -1.73
N GLY A 181 -19.77 12.27 -0.40
CA GLY A 181 -20.66 11.63 0.57
C GLY A 181 -20.27 10.21 0.98
N ALA A 182 -19.04 9.77 0.72
CA ALA A 182 -18.57 8.48 1.21
C ALA A 182 -18.57 8.44 2.76
N ASP A 183 -19.09 7.35 3.34
CA ASP A 183 -19.11 7.16 4.79
C ASP A 183 -17.69 6.89 5.32
N VAL A 184 -17.15 7.87 6.06
CA VAL A 184 -15.83 7.83 6.70
C VAL A 184 -15.74 6.85 7.86
N ASN A 185 -16.87 6.40 8.40
CA ASN A 185 -16.96 5.48 9.54
C ASN A 185 -17.36 4.06 9.14
N LEU A 186 -17.62 3.81 7.85
CA LEU A 186 -18.05 2.50 7.38
C LEU A 186 -17.07 1.42 7.84
N HIS A 187 -17.58 0.39 8.50
CA HIS A 187 -16.76 -0.73 8.95
C HIS A 187 -16.94 -1.94 8.03
N CYS A 188 -15.83 -2.56 7.65
CA CYS A 188 -15.78 -3.79 6.87
C CYS A 188 -14.92 -4.83 7.61
N GLU A 189 -15.42 -6.05 7.75
CA GLU A 189 -14.84 -7.09 8.63
C GLU A 189 -13.35 -7.41 8.36
N GLY A 190 -12.89 -7.33 7.10
CA GLY A 190 -11.47 -7.61 6.77
C GLY A 190 -10.59 -6.37 6.56
N CYS A 191 -11.16 -5.20 6.27
CA CYS A 191 -10.38 -3.97 6.05
C CYS A 191 -10.50 -2.90 7.16
N GLY A 192 -11.42 -3.09 8.11
CA GLY A 192 -11.68 -2.18 9.22
C GLY A 192 -12.47 -0.97 8.78
N THR A 193 -12.06 0.23 9.20
CA THR A 193 -12.59 1.53 8.74
C THR A 193 -11.68 2.15 7.68
N PRO A 194 -12.11 3.22 6.98
CA PRO A 194 -11.23 3.97 6.09
C PRO A 194 -9.93 4.44 6.75
N VAL A 195 -9.98 4.83 8.03
CA VAL A 195 -8.77 5.22 8.80
C VAL A 195 -7.82 4.04 8.94
N THR A 196 -8.32 2.84 9.29
CA THR A 196 -7.44 1.66 9.41
C THR A 196 -6.86 1.25 8.06
N ALA A 197 -7.62 1.42 6.97
CA ALA A 197 -7.11 1.22 5.62
C ALA A 197 -6.01 2.24 5.26
N ALA A 198 -6.14 3.51 5.66
CA ALA A 198 -5.10 4.53 5.49
C ALA A 198 -3.82 4.20 6.27
N CYS A 199 -3.93 3.67 7.49
CA CYS A 199 -2.77 3.20 8.25
C CYS A 199 -2.01 2.08 7.51
N ARG A 200 -2.72 1.16 6.86
CA ARG A 200 -2.11 0.09 6.04
C ARG A 200 -1.46 0.62 4.77
N GLY A 201 -1.96 1.74 4.23
CA GLY A 201 -1.38 2.47 3.10
C GLY A 201 -0.15 3.33 3.44
N ALA A 202 0.23 3.41 4.73
CA ALA A 202 1.41 4.10 5.24
C ALA A 202 1.52 5.60 4.89
N ASN A 203 0.42 6.28 4.57
CA ASN A 203 0.42 7.72 4.26
C ASN A 203 -0.18 8.51 5.42
N SER A 204 0.68 9.27 6.12
CA SER A 204 0.29 9.99 7.34
C SER A 204 -0.70 11.14 7.11
N ASP A 205 -0.71 11.75 5.92
CA ASP A 205 -1.63 12.85 5.59
C ASP A 205 -3.07 12.34 5.45
N LYS A 206 -3.27 11.20 4.78
CA LYS A 206 -4.58 10.53 4.70
C LYS A 206 -5.11 10.15 6.09
N VAL A 207 -4.25 9.62 6.95
CA VAL A 207 -4.61 9.25 8.33
C VAL A 207 -5.03 10.50 9.11
N ARG A 208 -4.24 11.58 9.06
CA ARG A 208 -4.56 12.83 9.75
C ARG A 208 -5.88 13.43 9.25
N PHE A 209 -6.09 13.44 7.93
CA PHE A 209 -7.32 13.93 7.31
C PHE A 209 -8.54 13.15 7.79
N LEU A 210 -8.53 11.82 7.66
CA LEU A 210 -9.66 10.98 8.07
C LEU A 210 -9.90 11.06 9.59
N LEU A 211 -8.85 11.08 10.42
CA LEU A 211 -9.00 11.27 11.87
C LEU A 211 -9.62 12.62 12.25
N ALA A 212 -9.27 13.69 11.53
CA ALA A 212 -9.85 15.00 11.77
C ALA A 212 -11.36 15.02 11.47
N LEU A 213 -11.82 14.19 10.53
CA LEU A 213 -13.24 14.04 10.20
C LEU A 213 -13.97 13.16 11.23
N THR A 214 -13.37 12.06 11.68
CA THR A 214 -14.01 11.15 12.65
C THR A 214 -14.11 11.77 14.05
N MET A 215 -13.10 12.52 14.49
CA MET A 215 -13.06 13.14 15.82
C MET A 215 -13.95 14.39 15.94
N ARG A 216 -14.40 14.97 14.81
CA ARG A 216 -15.26 16.17 14.79
C ARG A 216 -16.77 15.90 14.79
N GLY A 217 -17.20 14.64 14.66
CA GLY A 217 -18.61 14.25 14.80
C GLY A 217 -19.56 14.87 13.76
N GLY A 218 -19.90 14.11 12.72
CA GLY A 218 -21.22 14.16 12.06
C GLY A 218 -21.63 15.38 11.22
N ASN A 219 -20.92 16.50 11.20
CA ASN A 219 -21.39 17.74 10.57
C ASN A 219 -20.50 18.27 9.42
N TYR A 220 -20.21 17.43 8.41
CA TYR A 220 -19.76 17.92 7.09
C TYR A 220 -20.71 17.52 5.95
N LEU A 221 -21.94 17.11 6.27
CA LEU A 221 -23.05 17.12 5.32
C LEU A 221 -23.65 18.53 5.34
N HIS A 222 -23.46 19.25 4.22
CA HIS A 222 -23.96 20.59 3.90
C HIS A 222 -23.09 21.79 4.32
N THR A 223 -22.22 22.20 3.40
CA THR A 223 -22.12 23.63 3.06
C THR A 223 -21.95 23.80 1.55
N HIS A 224 -23.07 24.25 0.94
CA HIS A 224 -23.28 24.89 -0.36
C HIS A 224 -22.99 24.13 -1.66
#